data_AF-A0A0A2LIX0-F1
#
_entry.id   AF-A0A0A2LIX0-F1
#
_cell.length_a   1.000
_cell.length_b   1.000
_cell.length_c   1.000
_cell.angle_alpha   90.00
_cell.angle_beta   90.00
_cell.angle_gamma   90.00
#
_symmetry.space_group_name_H-M   'P 1'
#
loop_
_entity.id
_entity.type
_entity.pdbx_description
1 polymer ?
#
loop_
_entity_poly.entity_id
_entity_poly.type
_entity_poly.pdbx_seq_one_letter_code
_entity_poly.pdbx_strand_id
1 'polypeptide(L)'
;MKKSEKKEQIEKMIADFFKMTEPASLTEMRNKIYKEILKLPMSLSDKNTLENEMYLWNYNCDAYIKNIKSNTFKTVVASDFKAMLKKINISLLGN
;
A
#
# COMPACT_ATOMS: atom_id res chain seq x y z
N MET A 1 10.47 -17.34 0.08
CA MET A 1 10.48 -16.30 -0.96
C MET A 1 11.68 -15.41 -0.71
N LYS A 2 12.48 -15.15 -1.74
CA LYS A 2 13.64 -14.24 -1.73
C LYS A 2 13.16 -12.78 -1.62
N LYS A 3 14.05 -11.88 -1.18
CA LYS A 3 13.76 -10.45 -0.90
C LYS A 3 12.98 -9.73 -2.00
N SER A 4 13.41 -9.91 -3.23
CA SER A 4 12.84 -9.24 -4.40
C SER A 4 11.40 -9.70 -4.62
N GLU A 5 11.12 -10.99 -4.42
CA GLU A 5 9.83 -11.60 -4.72
C GLU A 5 8.70 -11.02 -3.85
N LYS A 6 8.95 -10.69 -2.59
CA LYS A 6 7.90 -10.15 -1.70
C LYS A 6 7.63 -8.68 -1.95
N LYS A 7 8.66 -7.89 -2.28
CA LYS A 7 8.48 -6.50 -2.73
C LYS A 7 7.80 -6.45 -4.09
N GLU A 8 8.26 -7.27 -5.04
CA GLU A 8 7.65 -7.42 -6.37
C GLU A 8 6.19 -7.88 -6.27
N GLN A 9 5.87 -8.78 -5.33
CA GLN A 9 4.49 -9.19 -5.07
C GLN A 9 3.63 -8.01 -4.62
N ILE A 10 4.13 -7.16 -3.71
CA ILE A 10 3.38 -5.97 -3.27
C ILE A 10 3.25 -4.96 -4.42
N GLU A 11 4.31 -4.74 -5.20
CA GLU A 11 4.26 -3.88 -6.38
C GLU A 11 3.25 -4.40 -7.42
N LYS A 12 3.18 -5.71 -7.61
CA LYS A 12 2.15 -6.36 -8.45
C LYS A 12 0.75 -6.15 -7.89
N MET A 13 0.56 -6.29 -6.58
CA MET A 13 -0.73 -6.03 -5.93
C MET A 13 -1.17 -4.57 -6.09
N ILE A 14 -0.24 -3.61 -5.99
CA ILE A 14 -0.49 -2.19 -6.25
C ILE A 14 -0.85 -1.96 -7.72
N ALA A 15 -0.15 -2.61 -8.65
CA ALA A 15 -0.49 -2.53 -10.07
C ALA A 15 -1.90 -3.10 -10.36
N ASP A 16 -2.26 -4.20 -9.70
CA ASP A 16 -3.58 -4.82 -9.84
C ASP A 16 -4.68 -3.96 -9.18
N PHE A 17 -4.39 -3.28 -8.08
CA PHE A 17 -5.30 -2.30 -7.47
C PHE A 17 -5.75 -1.24 -8.48
N PHE A 18 -4.83 -0.70 -9.29
CA PHE A 18 -5.19 0.33 -10.29
C PHE A 18 -5.93 -0.20 -11.52
N LYS A 19 -6.03 -1.52 -11.69
CA LYS A 19 -6.85 -2.16 -12.76
C LYS A 19 -8.28 -2.42 -12.29
N MET A 20 -8.54 -2.37 -10.97
CA MET A 20 -9.86 -2.59 -10.41
C MET A 20 -10.75 -1.36 -10.56
N THR A 21 -12.04 -1.59 -10.75
CA THR A 21 -13.06 -0.53 -10.86
C THR A 21 -14.08 -0.57 -9.74
N GLU A 22 -14.27 -1.73 -9.12
CA GLU A 22 -15.28 -1.95 -8.09
C GLU A 22 -14.79 -1.45 -6.71
N PRO A 23 -15.53 -0.54 -6.06
CA PRO A 23 -15.15 0.02 -4.77
C PRO A 23 -14.86 -1.02 -3.68
N ALA A 24 -15.65 -2.09 -3.62
CA ALA A 24 -15.46 -3.17 -2.66
C ALA A 24 -14.12 -3.90 -2.89
N SER A 25 -13.81 -4.24 -4.15
CA SER A 25 -12.56 -4.91 -4.53
C SER A 25 -11.34 -4.01 -4.29
N LEU A 26 -11.45 -2.71 -4.56
CA LEU A 26 -10.41 -1.72 -4.26
C LEU A 26 -10.14 -1.66 -2.75
N THR A 27 -11.20 -1.62 -1.93
CA THR A 27 -11.10 -1.60 -0.47
C THR A 27 -10.42 -2.86 0.05
N GLU A 28 -10.80 -4.02 -0.47
CA GLU A 28 -10.21 -5.31 -0.08
C GLU A 28 -8.74 -5.40 -0.48
N MET A 29 -8.41 -5.07 -1.74
CA MET A 29 -7.04 -5.13 -2.25
C MET A 29 -6.12 -4.18 -1.49
N ARG A 30 -6.58 -2.95 -1.22
CA ARG A 30 -5.90 -2.00 -0.34
C ARG A 30 -5.57 -2.62 1.02
N ASN A 31 -6.58 -3.15 1.71
CA ASN A 31 -6.38 -3.77 3.04
C ASN A 31 -5.38 -4.92 2.98
N LYS A 32 -5.41 -5.69 1.90
CA LYS A 32 -4.47 -6.78 1.66
C LYS A 32 -3.04 -6.26 1.48
N ILE A 33 -2.83 -5.22 0.65
CA ILE A 33 -1.53 -4.56 0.46
C ILE A 33 -0.98 -4.09 1.81
N TYR A 34 -1.79 -3.39 2.62
CA TYR A 34 -1.36 -2.91 3.92
C TYR A 34 -0.94 -4.02 4.88
N LYS A 35 -1.75 -5.07 4.99
CA LYS A 35 -1.43 -6.23 5.84
C LYS A 35 -0.13 -6.90 5.40
N GLU A 36 0.15 -6.94 4.09
CA GLU A 36 1.42 -7.48 3.60
C GLU A 36 2.60 -6.56 3.91
N ILE A 37 2.46 -5.24 3.77
CA ILE A 37 3.50 -4.28 4.15
C ILE A 37 3.83 -4.38 5.65
N LEU A 38 2.83 -4.48 6.52
CA LEU A 38 3.01 -4.59 7.98
C LEU A 38 3.72 -5.88 8.43
N LYS A 39 3.71 -6.93 7.59
CA LYS A 39 4.47 -8.16 7.85
C LYS A 39 5.95 -8.04 7.48
N LEU A 40 6.36 -6.93 6.87
CA LEU A 40 7.74 -6.71 6.48
C LEU A 40 8.53 -6.03 7.62
N PRO A 41 9.83 -6.31 7.73
CA PRO A 41 10.68 -5.67 8.71
C PRO A 41 10.77 -4.17 8.43
N MET A 42 10.54 -3.38 9.47
CA MET A 42 10.64 -1.93 9.49
C MET A 42 10.96 -1.50 10.93
N SER A 43 11.39 -0.26 11.13
CA SER A 43 11.61 0.23 12.50
C SER A 43 10.28 0.34 13.25
N LEU A 44 10.31 0.32 14.60
CA LEU A 44 9.10 0.52 15.40
C LEU A 44 8.45 1.90 15.13
N SER A 45 9.28 2.94 14.92
CA SER A 45 8.78 4.28 14.58
C SER A 45 8.08 4.27 13.22
N ASP A 46 8.69 3.64 12.21
CA ASP A 46 8.10 3.54 10.87
C ASP A 46 6.78 2.76 10.89
N LYS A 47 6.71 1.70 11.70
CA LYS A 47 5.50 0.91 11.88
C LYS A 47 4.36 1.76 12.46
N ASN A 48 4.62 2.52 13.52
CA ASN A 48 3.62 3.39 14.13
C ASN A 48 3.16 4.49 13.15
N THR A 49 4.09 5.09 12.40
CA THR A 49 3.75 6.07 11.36
C THR A 49 2.90 5.45 10.26
N LEU A 50 3.24 4.24 9.81
CA LEU A 50 2.49 3.51 8.78
C LEU A 50 1.05 3.19 9.23
N GLU A 51 0.87 2.77 10.49
CA GLU A 51 -0.45 2.51 11.06
C GLU A 51 -1.30 3.80 11.12
N ASN A 52 -0.70 4.93 11.49
CA ASN A 52 -1.37 6.24 11.46
C ASN A 52 -1.73 6.70 10.04
N GLU A 53 -0.81 6.56 9.10
CA GLU A 53 -1.05 6.86 7.68
C GLU A 53 -2.20 6.00 7.13
N MET A 54 -2.25 4.71 7.48
CA MET A 54 -3.34 3.81 7.09
C MET A 54 -4.68 4.24 7.69
N TYR A 55 -4.70 4.69 8.95
CA TYR A 55 -5.91 5.20 9.58
C TYR A 55 -6.45 6.43 8.84
N LEU A 56 -5.59 7.41 8.55
CA LEU A 56 -5.95 8.60 7.79
C LEU A 56 -6.39 8.25 6.36
N TRP A 57 -5.72 7.28 5.75
CA TRP A 57 -6.07 6.83 4.41
C TRP A 57 -7.43 6.15 4.38
N ASN A 58 -7.75 5.30 5.36
CA ASN A 58 -9.07 4.68 5.50
C ASN A 58 -10.17 5.71 5.72
N TYR A 59 -9.90 6.74 6.52
CA TYR A 59 -10.82 7.84 6.74
C TYR A 59 -11.15 8.59 5.44
N ASN A 60 -10.13 8.79 4.58
CA ASN A 60 -10.29 9.47 3.29
C ASN A 60 -10.59 8.51 2.11
N CYS A 61 -10.62 7.19 2.35
CA CYS A 61 -10.59 6.22 1.25
C CYS A 61 -11.86 6.25 0.42
N ASP A 62 -13.00 6.63 0.99
CA ASP A 62 -14.26 6.74 0.26
C ASP A 62 -14.15 7.74 -0.89
N ALA A 63 -13.44 8.85 -0.69
CA ALA A 63 -13.20 9.83 -1.74
C ALA A 63 -12.25 9.27 -2.81
N TYR A 64 -11.20 8.54 -2.40
CA TYR A 64 -10.18 8.01 -3.32
C TYR A 64 -10.68 6.81 -4.13
N ILE A 65 -11.41 5.91 -3.50
CA ILE A 65 -11.96 4.69 -4.09
C ILE A 65 -13.11 5.03 -5.04
N LYS A 66 -14.02 5.95 -4.66
CA LYS A 66 -15.10 6.40 -5.56
C LYS A 66 -14.56 7.12 -6.80
N ASN A 67 -13.42 7.81 -6.68
CA ASN A 67 -12.85 8.62 -7.76
C ASN A 67 -11.58 8.02 -8.37
N ILE A 68 -11.30 6.74 -8.18
CA ILE A 68 -10.03 6.13 -8.63
C ILE A 68 -9.82 6.18 -10.15
N LYS A 69 -10.87 6.47 -10.94
CA LYS A 69 -10.79 6.69 -12.39
C LYS A 69 -10.12 8.02 -12.74
N SER A 70 -10.11 8.99 -11.83
CA SER A 70 -9.46 10.29 -12.01
C SER A 70 -7.95 10.18 -11.84
N ASN A 71 -7.20 10.75 -12.79
CA ASN A 71 -5.74 10.75 -12.79
C ASN A 71 -5.14 11.42 -11.55
N THR A 72 -5.79 12.47 -11.02
CA THR A 72 -5.37 13.14 -9.79
C THR A 72 -5.38 12.18 -8.61
N PHE A 73 -6.49 11.46 -8.41
CA PHE A 73 -6.62 10.51 -7.32
C PHE A 73 -5.71 9.29 -7.50
N LYS A 74 -5.54 8.78 -8.72
CA LYS A 74 -4.53 7.75 -9.00
C LYS A 74 -3.13 8.16 -8.58
N THR A 75 -2.76 9.41 -8.86
CA THR A 75 -1.42 9.95 -8.53
C THR A 75 -1.21 10.04 -7.02
N VAL A 76 -2.23 10.51 -6.28
CA VAL A 76 -2.21 10.55 -4.81
C VAL A 76 -2.03 9.13 -4.25
N VAL A 77 -2.90 8.21 -4.64
CA VAL A 77 -2.86 6.81 -4.15
C VAL A 77 -1.52 6.13 -4.50
N ALA A 78 -0.96 6.38 -5.68
CA ALA A 78 0.34 5.83 -6.08
C ALA A 78 1.48 6.42 -5.23
N SER A 79 1.41 7.72 -4.93
CA SER A 79 2.37 8.40 -4.06
C SER A 79 2.33 7.83 -2.65
N ASP A 80 1.14 7.60 -2.11
CA ASP A 80 0.95 7.03 -0.77
C ASP A 80 1.57 5.63 -0.67
N PHE A 81 1.25 4.73 -1.61
CA PHE A 81 1.86 3.41 -1.66
C PHE A 81 3.40 3.48 -1.78
N LYS A 82 3.93 4.40 -2.59
CA LYS A 82 5.38 4.59 -2.71
C LYS A 82 6.01 5.08 -1.41
N ALA A 83 5.35 5.98 -0.68
CA ALA A 83 5.82 6.47 0.61
C ALA A 83 5.82 5.36 1.67
N MET A 84 4.84 4.46 1.65
CA MET A 84 4.77 3.31 2.54
C MET A 84 5.86 2.28 2.23
N LEU A 85 6.09 2.00 0.94
CA LEU A 85 7.15 1.07 0.52
C LEU A 85 8.55 1.54 0.91
N LYS A 86 8.80 2.86 0.99
CA LYS A 86 10.08 3.43 1.44
C LYS A 86 10.38 3.15 2.92
N LYS A 87 9.35 2.91 3.74
CA LYS A 87 9.50 2.65 5.19
C LYS A 87 9.92 1.22 5.50
N ILE A 88 9.80 0.32 4.53
CA ILE A 88 10.26 -1.06 4.67
C ILE A 88 11.78 -1.05 4.78
N ASN A 89 12.31 -1.66 5.83
CA ASN A 89 13.75 -1.82 5.97
C ASN A 89 14.22 -2.97 5.07
N ILE A 90 14.48 -2.64 3.81
CA ILE A 90 14.93 -3.58 2.77
C ILE A 90 16.24 -4.28 3.13
N SER A 91 17.05 -3.72 4.03
CA SER A 91 18.29 -4.36 4.50
C SER A 91 18.04 -5.51 5.49
N LEU A 92 16.90 -5.50 6.20
CA LEU A 92 16.47 -6.54 7.14
C LEU A 92 15.60 -7.62 6.51
N LEU A 93 15.15 -7.42 5.27
CA LEU A 93 14.62 -8.51 4.46
C LEU A 93 15.81 -9.46 4.17
N GLY A 94 15.89 -10.57 4.92
CA GLY A 94 16.97 -11.57 4.83
C GLY A 94 17.05 -12.22 3.44
N ASN A 95 18.24 -12.73 3.06
CA ASN A 95 18.51 -13.35 1.74
C ASN A 95 17.50 -14.45 1.39
#